data_AF-A0A9P6EIL5-F1
#
_entry.id   AF-A0A9P6EIL5-F1
#
_cell.length_a   1.000
_cell.length_b   1.000
_cell.length_c   1.000
_cell.angle_alpha   90.00
_cell.angle_beta   90.00
_cell.angle_gamma   90.00
#
_symmetry.space_group_name_H-M   'P 1'
#
loop_
_entity.id
_entity.type
_entity.pdbx_description
1 polymer ?
#
loop_
_entity_poly.entity_id
_entity_poly.type
_entity_poly.pdbx_seq_one_letter_code
_entity_poly.pdbx_strand_id
1 'polypeptide(L)'
;MSSQSDLAKRIGRGSFGEVYSVVDLPLAVKMVLVDGNSELLAKDYQMHQAVFNVLNRDSTLLFSTPQPYALHIPSTKSIATHIRSLYFPASQKTGPNLCRLYFGRALQPFPANSLDPLKTERPRKFFNSNNFPIDLEHYKRLRRVLGANLLPSPEEIIKAMGQTLALIHHSSQYDGRDIEFVLGGDGSGNAACWILDYNQMRPWDKTANEISSLCASFFHNDPYYPRPDPTDSLYLAFKRSYQEQVQENNRPLAEQFFDALEVMWATR
;
A
#
# COMPACT_ATOMS: atom_id res chain seq x y z
N MET A 1 -0.53 -18.06 28.39
CA MET A 1 -0.35 -16.62 28.17
C MET A 1 1.03 -16.39 27.60
N SER A 2 1.17 -16.41 26.27
CA SER A 2 2.44 -16.06 25.62
C SER A 2 2.54 -14.54 25.59
N SER A 3 3.48 -13.97 26.33
CA SER A 3 3.81 -12.56 26.26
C SER A 3 4.24 -12.23 24.83
N GLN A 4 3.70 -11.16 24.24
CA GLN A 4 4.24 -10.59 23.01
C GLN A 4 5.75 -10.48 23.14
N SER A 5 6.49 -11.24 22.33
CA SER A 5 7.94 -11.14 22.24
C SER A 5 8.26 -9.74 21.73
N ASP A 6 9.00 -8.95 22.51
CA ASP A 6 9.53 -7.68 22.04
C ASP A 6 10.35 -7.94 20.78
N LEU A 7 9.82 -7.53 19.62
CA LEU A 7 10.41 -7.73 18.29
C LEU A 7 11.84 -7.15 18.16
N ALA A 8 12.24 -6.30 19.09
CA ALA A 8 13.58 -5.76 19.18
C ALA A 8 14.01 -5.55 20.64
N LYS A 9 15.28 -5.84 20.94
CA LYS A 9 15.91 -5.65 22.24
C LYS A 9 16.90 -4.49 22.19
N ARG A 10 16.78 -3.50 23.07
CA ARG A 10 17.76 -2.41 23.15
C ARG A 10 19.13 -2.98 23.56
N ILE A 11 20.16 -2.69 22.77
CA ILE A 11 21.55 -3.12 22.99
C ILE A 11 22.49 -1.96 23.34
N GLY A 12 22.06 -0.71 23.12
CA GLY A 12 22.87 0.46 23.46
C GLY A 12 22.09 1.76 23.47
N ARG A 13 22.62 2.76 24.18
CA ARG A 13 22.11 4.13 24.21
C ARG A 13 23.27 5.10 24.34
N GLY A 14 23.33 6.07 23.44
CA GLY A 14 24.26 7.20 23.50
C GLY A 14 23.53 8.53 23.65
N SER A 15 24.27 9.64 23.55
CA SER A 15 23.71 11.00 23.60
C SER A 15 22.86 11.35 22.37
N PHE A 16 23.10 10.69 21.23
CA PHE A 16 22.39 10.92 19.98
C PHE A 16 21.15 10.02 19.80
N GLY A 17 21.28 8.75 20.16
CA GLY A 17 20.30 7.72 19.81
C GLY A 17 20.44 6.43 20.60
N GLU A 18 19.46 5.57 20.45
CA GLU A 18 19.43 4.21 20.95
C GLU A 18 19.66 3.22 19.81
N VAL A 19 20.23 2.07 20.13
CA VAL A 19 20.43 0.96 19.20
C VAL A 19 19.72 -0.27 19.72
N TYR A 20 18.98 -0.92 18.83
CA TYR A 20 18.20 -2.11 19.10
C TYR A 20 18.70 -3.24 18.20
N SER A 21 18.81 -4.45 18.72
CA SER A 21 18.93 -5.67 17.92
C SER A 21 17.54 -6.22 17.65
N VAL A 22 17.26 -6.60 16.40
CA VAL A 22 15.99 -7.23 16.03
C VAL A 22 16.07 -8.71 16.40
N VAL A 23 15.05 -9.21 17.10
CA VAL A 23 15.05 -10.61 17.55
C VAL A 23 15.02 -11.54 16.34
N ASP A 24 15.85 -12.59 16.37
CA ASP A 24 16.00 -13.60 15.32
C ASP A 24 16.42 -13.09 13.93
N LEU A 25 16.84 -11.82 13.82
CA LEU A 25 17.39 -11.24 12.60
C LEU A 25 18.78 -10.65 12.86
N PRO A 26 19.73 -10.77 11.92
CA PRO A 26 21.07 -10.17 12.04
C PRO A 26 21.03 -8.66 11.75
N LEU A 27 20.06 -7.95 12.31
CA LEU A 27 19.79 -6.54 12.08
C LEU A 27 19.89 -5.74 13.38
N ALA A 28 20.43 -4.53 13.25
CA ALA A 28 20.39 -3.53 14.29
C ALA A 28 19.69 -2.26 13.78
N VAL A 29 18.86 -1.64 14.62
CA VAL A 29 18.14 -0.41 14.32
C VAL A 29 18.68 0.69 15.21
N LYS A 30 19.14 1.79 14.61
CA LYS A 30 19.54 3.01 15.32
C LYS A 30 18.40 4.02 15.24
N MET A 31 17.92 4.48 16.39
CA MET A 31 16.85 5.47 16.50
C MET A 31 17.36 6.71 17.23
N VAL A 32 16.98 7.90 16.76
CA VAL A 32 17.30 9.16 17.44
C VAL A 32 16.52 9.29 18.74
N LEU A 33 17.11 9.93 19.75
CA LEU A 33 16.40 10.23 21.00
C LEU A 33 15.34 11.34 20.84
N VAL A 34 15.51 12.20 19.84
CA VAL A 34 14.66 13.39 19.59
C VAL A 34 14.45 13.52 18.09
N ASP A 35 13.19 13.70 17.67
CA ASP A 35 12.79 13.78 16.25
C ASP A 35 13.54 14.88 15.47
N GLY A 36 13.90 15.99 16.12
CA GLY A 36 14.69 17.07 15.52
C GLY A 36 16.09 16.65 15.04
N ASN A 37 16.60 15.50 15.49
CA ASN A 37 17.88 14.96 15.04
C ASN A 37 17.76 14.07 13.79
N SER A 38 16.57 13.95 13.20
CA SER A 38 16.35 13.05 12.05
C SER A 38 17.23 13.42 10.84
N GLU A 39 17.45 14.72 10.57
CA GLU A 39 18.34 15.14 9.49
C GLU A 39 19.80 14.72 9.72
N LEU A 40 20.24 14.72 10.97
CA LEU A 40 21.57 14.22 11.34
C LEU A 40 21.66 12.70 11.16
N LEU A 41 20.59 11.96 11.46
CA LEU A 41 20.52 10.52 11.17
C LEU A 41 20.56 10.26 9.66
N ALA A 42 19.96 11.13 8.84
CA ALA A 42 20.06 11.06 7.38
C ALA A 42 21.50 11.20 6.89
N LYS A 43 22.21 12.20 7.41
CA LYS A 43 23.64 12.42 7.10
C LYS A 43 24.48 11.23 7.55
N ASP A 44 24.24 10.70 8.74
CA ASP A 44 24.89 9.50 9.28
C ASP A 44 24.71 8.29 8.34
N TYR A 45 23.48 8.06 7.86
CA TYR A 45 23.17 6.99 6.91
C TYR A 45 23.86 7.16 5.56
N GLN A 46 23.93 8.38 5.03
CA GLN A 46 24.65 8.69 3.78
C GLN A 46 26.16 8.43 3.92
N MET A 47 26.76 8.87 5.02
CA MET A 47 28.17 8.60 5.32
C MET A 47 28.43 7.10 5.48
N HIS A 48 27.54 6.37 6.18
CA HIS A 48 27.68 4.93 6.36
C HIS A 48 27.64 4.18 5.02
N GLN A 49 26.73 4.53 4.12
CA GLN A 49 26.70 3.96 2.76
C GLN A 49 28.00 4.24 1.99
N ALA A 50 28.50 5.47 2.05
CA ALA A 50 29.75 5.84 1.38
C ALA A 50 30.93 5.02 1.89
N VAL A 51 31.05 4.87 3.22
CA VAL A 51 32.12 4.06 3.85
C VAL A 51 31.96 2.57 3.52
N PHE A 52 30.76 2.01 3.63
CA PHE A 52 30.49 0.60 3.30
C PHE A 52 30.87 0.28 1.86
N ASN A 53 30.51 1.15 0.91
CA ASN A 53 30.81 0.97 -0.50
C ASN A 53 32.31 0.99 -0.81
N VAL A 54 33.13 1.61 0.03
CA VAL A 54 34.58 1.63 -0.12
C VAL A 54 35.20 0.42 0.60
N LEU A 55 34.90 0.23 1.87
CA LEU A 55 35.57 -0.77 2.71
C LEU A 55 35.15 -2.20 2.37
N ASN A 56 33.85 -2.46 2.18
CA ASN A 56 33.37 -3.84 2.01
C ASN A 56 33.52 -4.36 0.57
N ARG A 57 34.13 -3.59 -0.34
CA ARG A 57 34.55 -4.06 -1.67
C ARG A 57 35.93 -4.73 -1.66
N ASP A 58 36.73 -4.48 -0.63
CA ASP A 58 38.07 -5.06 -0.49
C ASP A 58 38.08 -6.10 0.63
N SER A 59 38.07 -7.38 0.25
CA SER A 59 38.07 -8.50 1.17
C SER A 59 39.40 -8.71 1.93
N THR A 60 40.43 -7.92 1.61
CA THR A 60 41.72 -7.96 2.31
C THR A 60 41.75 -7.09 3.58
N LEU A 61 40.75 -6.21 3.74
CA LEU A 61 40.66 -5.35 4.92
C LEU A 61 40.17 -6.14 6.14
N LEU A 62 40.85 -5.92 7.28
CA LEU A 62 40.50 -6.55 8.56
C LEU A 62 39.19 -6.00 9.16
N PHE A 63 38.87 -4.74 8.87
CA PHE A 63 37.67 -4.07 9.39
C PHE A 63 36.63 -3.92 8.28
N SER A 64 35.41 -4.39 8.55
CA SER A 64 34.23 -4.17 7.72
C SER A 64 33.22 -3.28 8.42
N THR A 65 32.39 -2.56 7.67
CA THR A 65 31.21 -1.90 8.24
C THR A 65 29.96 -2.75 8.04
N PRO A 66 28.97 -2.67 8.94
CA PRO A 66 27.66 -3.27 8.71
C PRO A 66 27.02 -2.74 7.41
N GLN A 67 26.16 -3.51 6.77
CA GLN A 67 25.43 -3.03 5.60
C GLN A 67 24.31 -2.06 6.03
N PRO A 68 24.29 -0.81 5.52
CA PRO A 68 23.17 0.10 5.74
C PRO A 68 22.00 -0.30 4.83
N TYR A 69 20.97 -0.93 5.40
CA TYR A 69 19.81 -1.42 4.63
C TYR A 69 18.77 -0.34 4.32
N ALA A 70 18.42 0.48 5.30
CA ALA A 70 17.36 1.47 5.16
C ALA A 70 17.50 2.61 6.17
N LEU A 71 16.89 3.74 5.84
CA LEU A 71 16.72 4.90 6.70
C LEU A 71 15.24 5.29 6.69
N HIS A 72 14.65 5.42 7.88
CA HIS A 72 13.32 5.97 8.03
C HIS A 72 13.39 7.29 8.79
N ILE A 73 13.03 8.38 8.13
CA ILE A 73 12.84 9.68 8.77
C ILE A 73 11.35 10.02 8.64
N PRO A 74 10.61 10.07 9.77
CA PRO A 74 9.24 10.53 9.77
C PRO A 74 9.17 11.98 9.30
N SER A 75 8.98 12.19 8.00
CA SER A 75 8.74 13.53 7.47
C SER A 75 7.35 14.00 7.90
N THR A 76 7.21 15.30 8.18
CA THR A 76 5.88 15.96 8.22
C THR A 76 5.13 15.79 6.89
N LYS A 77 5.86 15.50 5.80
CA LYS A 77 5.32 15.16 4.49
C LYS A 77 4.91 13.69 4.31
N SER A 78 5.14 12.82 5.30
CA SER A 78 4.82 11.41 5.14
C SER A 78 3.32 11.19 4.93
N ILE A 79 2.98 10.20 4.11
CA ILE A 79 1.61 9.81 3.81
C ILE A 79 0.86 9.40 5.07
N ALA A 80 1.51 8.67 5.97
CA ALA A 80 0.93 8.29 7.26
C ALA A 80 0.53 9.52 8.09
N THR A 81 1.35 10.58 8.12
CA THR A 81 1.01 11.84 8.81
C THR A 81 -0.20 12.52 8.17
N HIS A 82 -0.29 12.54 6.84
CA HIS A 82 -1.41 13.17 6.12
C HIS A 82 -2.72 12.38 6.22
N ILE A 83 -2.66 11.05 6.12
CA ILE A 83 -3.81 10.19 6.36
C ILE A 83 -4.34 10.44 7.78
N ARG A 84 -3.46 10.46 8.79
CA ARG A 84 -3.84 10.78 10.16
C ARG A 84 -4.47 12.16 10.27
N SER A 85 -3.82 13.21 9.77
CA SER A 85 -4.34 14.57 9.93
C SER A 85 -5.69 14.78 9.25
N LEU A 86 -5.93 14.12 8.12
CA LEU A 86 -7.16 14.27 7.35
C LEU A 86 -8.33 13.42 7.84
N TYR A 87 -8.05 12.23 8.36
CA TYR A 87 -9.11 11.24 8.63
C TYR A 87 -9.18 10.76 10.08
N PHE A 88 -8.22 11.13 10.94
CA PHE A 88 -8.09 10.59 12.30
C PHE A 88 -8.31 11.69 13.36
N PRO A 89 -8.89 11.37 14.53
CA PRO A 89 -8.94 12.30 15.65
C PRO A 89 -7.52 12.68 16.13
N ALA A 90 -7.33 13.94 16.54
CA ALA A 90 -6.05 14.42 17.06
C ALA A 90 -5.53 13.67 18.30
N SER A 91 -6.42 12.98 19.03
CA SER A 91 -6.06 12.13 20.17
C SER A 91 -5.35 10.84 19.75
N GLN A 92 -5.44 10.44 18.47
CA GLN A 92 -4.81 9.23 17.97
C GLN A 92 -3.33 9.46 17.72
N LYS A 93 -2.49 8.87 18.58
CA LYS A 93 -1.03 9.00 18.51
C LYS A 93 -0.36 7.96 17.60
N THR A 94 -1.06 6.90 17.20
CA THR A 94 -0.51 5.77 16.43
C THR A 94 -1.44 5.30 15.30
N GLY A 95 -0.83 4.83 14.19
CA GLY A 95 -1.51 4.16 13.08
C GLY A 95 -2.37 5.05 12.16
N PRO A 96 -2.94 4.47 11.08
CA PRO A 96 -2.32 3.46 10.24
C PRO A 96 -1.17 4.07 9.44
N ASN A 97 -0.27 3.19 9.00
CA ASN A 97 0.74 3.53 8.01
C ASN A 97 0.31 3.10 6.59
N LEU A 98 -0.77 2.31 6.49
CA LEU A 98 -1.34 1.75 5.26
C LEU A 98 -2.85 1.99 5.20
N CYS A 99 -3.38 2.27 4.02
CA CYS A 99 -4.81 2.40 3.73
C CYS A 99 -5.22 1.40 2.65
N ARG A 100 -6.41 0.80 2.76
CA ARG A 100 -6.99 -0.01 1.68
C ARG A 100 -7.67 0.86 0.63
N LEU A 101 -7.41 0.62 -0.64
CA LEU A 101 -7.97 1.40 -1.75
C LEU A 101 -9.32 0.80 -2.20
N TYR A 102 -10.45 1.36 -1.76
CA TYR A 102 -11.80 0.85 -2.08
C TYR A 102 -12.44 1.62 -3.25
N PHE A 103 -11.91 1.49 -4.47
CA PHE A 103 -12.40 2.28 -5.59
C PHE A 103 -13.72 1.75 -6.20
N GLY A 104 -14.18 0.58 -5.76
CA GLY A 104 -15.50 0.03 -6.07
C GLY A 104 -16.63 0.48 -5.15
N ARG A 105 -16.36 1.27 -4.11
CA ARG A 105 -17.39 1.68 -3.16
C ARG A 105 -17.21 3.12 -2.71
N ALA A 106 -18.27 3.90 -2.81
CA ALA A 106 -18.36 5.17 -2.09
C ALA A 106 -18.56 4.91 -0.59
N LEU A 107 -17.66 5.46 0.22
CA LEU A 107 -17.86 5.61 1.66
C LEU A 107 -18.79 6.82 1.91
N GLN A 108 -19.23 6.99 3.16
CA GLN A 108 -20.11 8.11 3.50
C GLN A 108 -19.47 9.45 3.10
N PRO A 109 -20.24 10.36 2.46
CA PRO A 109 -19.72 11.64 2.02
C PRO A 109 -19.29 12.49 3.21
N PHE A 110 -18.31 13.37 2.98
CA PHE A 110 -17.98 14.41 3.94
C PHE A 110 -19.19 15.34 4.14
N PRO A 111 -19.45 15.83 5.37
CA PRO A 111 -20.52 16.80 5.58
C PRO A 111 -20.31 18.02 4.68
N ALA A 112 -21.36 18.39 3.93
CA ALA A 112 -21.31 19.37 2.84
C ALA A 112 -20.87 20.79 3.24
N ASN A 113 -20.82 21.10 4.54
CA ASN A 113 -20.54 22.44 5.06
C ASN A 113 -19.05 22.68 5.38
N SER A 114 -18.15 21.88 4.79
CA SER A 114 -16.70 22.00 4.95
C SER A 114 -16.06 22.88 3.90
N LEU A 115 -15.94 24.17 4.21
CA LEU A 115 -15.15 25.11 3.40
C LEU A 115 -13.64 25.00 3.67
N ASP A 116 -13.23 24.19 4.64
CA ASP A 116 -11.83 23.99 5.00
C ASP A 116 -11.48 22.48 5.02
N PRO A 117 -10.70 21.99 4.04
CA PRO A 117 -10.30 20.59 3.95
C PRO A 117 -9.40 20.12 5.09
N LEU A 118 -9.05 20.97 6.06
CA LEU A 118 -8.32 20.61 7.28
C LEU A 118 -9.14 20.76 8.57
N LYS A 119 -10.35 21.36 8.55
CA LYS A 119 -11.09 21.69 9.78
C LYS A 119 -12.43 21.03 10.03
N THR A 120 -12.95 20.17 9.17
CA THR A 120 -14.31 19.63 9.41
C THR A 120 -14.38 18.25 10.02
N GLU A 121 -14.74 18.26 11.31
CA GLU A 121 -15.65 17.36 12.02
C GLU A 121 -15.77 15.92 11.46
N ARG A 122 -14.70 15.18 11.77
CA ARG A 122 -14.62 13.76 12.21
C ARG A 122 -15.78 12.83 11.81
N PRO A 123 -15.60 11.97 10.79
CA PRO A 123 -16.51 10.85 10.56
C PRO A 123 -16.14 9.60 11.38
N ARG A 124 -17.22 8.92 11.81
CA ARG A 124 -17.39 7.60 12.47
C ARG A 124 -17.31 7.54 14.02
N LYS A 125 -18.47 7.21 14.62
CA LYS A 125 -18.66 6.75 16.01
C LYS A 125 -17.88 5.47 16.35
N PHE A 126 -17.32 4.79 15.34
CA PHE A 126 -16.47 3.61 15.50
C PHE A 126 -15.25 3.74 14.59
N PHE A 127 -14.12 3.99 15.21
CA PHE A 127 -12.84 4.22 14.59
C PHE A 127 -11.99 2.94 14.67
N ASN A 128 -11.44 2.48 13.55
CA ASN A 128 -10.53 1.33 13.51
C ASN A 128 -9.28 1.69 12.67
N SER A 129 -8.11 1.72 13.32
CA SER A 129 -6.82 2.00 12.67
C SER A 129 -6.22 0.80 11.95
N ASN A 130 -6.74 -0.42 12.15
CA ASN A 130 -6.16 -1.64 11.58
C ASN A 130 -6.66 -1.92 10.16
N ASN A 131 -7.85 -1.43 9.80
CA ASN A 131 -8.43 -1.56 8.47
C ASN A 131 -9.03 -0.22 8.05
N PHE A 132 -8.19 0.68 7.53
CA PHE A 132 -8.61 2.02 7.14
C PHE A 132 -8.83 2.10 5.62
N PRO A 133 -10.09 2.03 5.14
CA PRO A 133 -10.38 2.13 3.72
C PRO A 133 -10.45 3.60 3.26
N ILE A 134 -9.95 3.85 2.06
CA ILE A 134 -10.14 5.10 1.33
C ILE A 134 -10.81 4.80 -0.02
N ASP A 135 -11.92 5.47 -0.28
CA ASP A 135 -12.55 5.43 -1.61
C ASP A 135 -11.91 6.44 -2.56
N LEU A 136 -12.45 6.52 -3.78
CA LEU A 136 -12.01 7.43 -4.82
C LEU A 136 -12.04 8.91 -4.39
N GLU A 137 -13.08 9.36 -3.68
CA GLU A 137 -13.22 10.77 -3.29
C GLU A 137 -12.29 11.14 -2.14
N HIS A 138 -12.12 10.23 -1.19
CA HIS A 138 -11.13 10.34 -0.12
C HIS A 138 -9.72 10.37 -0.72
N TYR A 139 -9.39 9.46 -1.64
CA TYR A 139 -8.11 9.44 -2.34
C TYR A 139 -7.84 10.76 -3.10
N LYS A 140 -8.82 11.27 -3.85
CA LYS A 140 -8.71 12.57 -4.53
C LYS A 140 -8.43 13.70 -3.55
N ARG A 141 -9.06 13.70 -2.36
CA ARG A 141 -8.79 14.68 -1.31
C ARG A 141 -7.37 14.56 -0.76
N LEU A 142 -6.92 13.34 -0.45
CA LEU A 142 -5.55 13.08 0.01
C LEU A 142 -4.52 13.59 -1.01
N ARG A 143 -4.75 13.30 -2.30
CA ARG A 143 -3.91 13.78 -3.41
C ARG A 143 -3.89 15.29 -3.55
N ARG A 144 -5.01 15.99 -3.33
CA ARG A 144 -5.03 17.46 -3.34
C ARG A 144 -4.16 18.06 -2.23
N VAL A 145 -4.10 17.42 -1.07
CA VAL A 145 -3.32 17.90 0.09
C VAL A 145 -1.84 17.57 -0.06
N LEU A 146 -1.50 16.34 -0.47
CA LEU A 146 -0.10 15.91 -0.67
C LEU A 146 0.55 16.50 -1.93
N GLY A 147 -0.27 16.87 -2.93
CA GLY A 147 0.19 17.33 -4.22
C GLY A 147 0.26 16.21 -5.26
N ALA A 148 0.04 16.59 -6.52
CA ALA A 148 -0.06 15.69 -7.65
C ALA A 148 1.20 14.84 -7.92
N ASN A 149 2.36 15.28 -7.44
CA ASN A 149 3.65 14.62 -7.66
C ASN A 149 3.93 13.49 -6.66
N LEU A 150 3.21 13.43 -5.54
CA LEU A 150 3.43 12.43 -4.49
C LEU A 150 2.46 11.26 -4.57
N LEU A 151 1.31 11.43 -5.24
CA LEU A 151 0.32 10.37 -5.43
C LEU A 151 -0.08 10.25 -6.89
N PRO A 152 -0.10 9.01 -7.45
CA PRO A 152 -0.63 8.76 -8.78
C PRO A 152 -2.05 9.29 -8.94
N SER A 153 -2.46 9.59 -10.16
CA SER A 153 -3.86 9.83 -10.47
C SER A 153 -4.72 8.59 -10.19
N PRO A 154 -6.03 8.75 -9.94
CA PRO A 154 -6.92 7.61 -9.80
C PRO A 154 -6.89 6.67 -11.00
N GLU A 155 -6.75 7.20 -12.21
CA GLU A 155 -6.68 6.39 -13.43
C GLU A 155 -5.40 5.54 -13.46
N GLU A 156 -4.25 6.06 -13.03
CA GLU A 156 -3.00 5.30 -12.92
C GLU A 156 -3.12 4.17 -11.89
N ILE A 157 -3.74 4.43 -10.73
CA ILE A 157 -4.01 3.40 -9.72
C ILE A 157 -4.88 2.28 -10.31
N ILE A 158 -5.94 2.65 -11.02
CA ILE A 158 -6.89 1.68 -11.59
C ILE A 158 -6.26 0.85 -12.70
N LYS A 159 -5.45 1.46 -13.58
CA LYS A 159 -4.67 0.73 -14.58
C LYS A 159 -3.73 -0.28 -13.91
N ALA A 160 -3.01 0.14 -12.87
CA ALA A 160 -2.12 -0.74 -12.12
C ALA A 160 -2.88 -1.90 -11.43
N MET A 161 -4.08 -1.65 -10.90
CA MET A 161 -4.94 -2.72 -10.37
C MET A 161 -5.33 -3.74 -11.45
N GLY A 162 -5.72 -3.26 -12.64
CA GLY A 162 -6.08 -4.12 -13.78
C GLY A 162 -4.91 -4.97 -14.26
N GLN A 163 -3.74 -4.35 -14.46
CA GLN A 163 -2.50 -5.05 -14.81
C GLN A 163 -2.14 -6.10 -13.77
N THR A 164 -2.23 -5.76 -12.49
CA THR A 164 -1.80 -6.70 -11.46
C THR A 164 -2.74 -7.89 -11.34
N LEU A 165 -4.06 -7.68 -11.46
CA LEU A 165 -5.00 -8.79 -11.48
C LEU A 165 -4.78 -9.69 -12.70
N ALA A 166 -4.45 -9.13 -13.87
CA ALA A 166 -4.10 -9.91 -15.06
C ALA A 166 -2.86 -10.77 -14.83
N LEU A 167 -1.80 -10.23 -14.21
CA LEU A 167 -0.59 -10.99 -13.86
C LEU A 167 -0.88 -12.11 -12.85
N ILE A 168 -1.76 -11.85 -11.87
CA ILE A 168 -2.20 -12.86 -10.91
C ILE A 168 -2.92 -14.01 -11.63
N HIS A 169 -3.92 -13.71 -12.47
CA HIS A 169 -4.70 -14.72 -13.20
C HIS A 169 -3.85 -15.47 -14.25
N HIS A 170 -3.09 -14.76 -15.06
CA HIS A 170 -2.48 -15.32 -16.28
C HIS A 170 -0.99 -15.64 -16.16
N SER A 171 -0.25 -15.00 -15.27
CA SER A 171 1.18 -15.32 -15.05
C SER A 171 1.37 -16.21 -13.83
N SER A 172 0.65 -15.93 -12.73
CA SER A 172 0.79 -16.67 -11.47
C SER A 172 -0.19 -17.83 -11.33
N GLN A 173 -1.24 -17.89 -12.16
CA GLN A 173 -2.26 -18.94 -12.18
C GLN A 173 -3.08 -19.05 -10.88
N TYR A 174 -3.44 -17.90 -10.30
CA TYR A 174 -4.33 -17.83 -9.14
C TYR A 174 -5.54 -16.96 -9.42
N ASP A 175 -6.62 -17.17 -8.68
CA ASP A 175 -7.90 -16.49 -8.83
C ASP A 175 -7.98 -15.09 -8.19
N GLY A 176 -6.92 -14.63 -7.54
CA GLY A 176 -6.87 -13.30 -6.89
C GLY A 176 -7.80 -13.14 -5.69
N ARG A 177 -8.28 -14.24 -5.09
CA ARG A 177 -9.18 -14.18 -3.92
C ARG A 177 -8.47 -13.59 -2.68
N ASP A 178 -9.17 -12.69 -2.01
CA ASP A 178 -8.83 -12.00 -0.75
C ASP A 178 -7.59 -11.08 -0.80
N ILE A 179 -7.06 -10.81 -2.00
CA ILE A 179 -5.92 -9.88 -2.12
C ILE A 179 -6.33 -8.46 -1.72
N GLU A 180 -5.43 -7.74 -1.03
CA GLU A 180 -5.67 -6.36 -0.60
C GLU A 180 -4.80 -5.36 -1.34
N PHE A 181 -5.41 -4.38 -2.00
CA PHE A 181 -4.67 -3.23 -2.56
C PHE A 181 -4.52 -2.13 -1.51
N VAL A 182 -3.28 -1.82 -1.15
CA VAL A 182 -2.97 -0.88 -0.07
C VAL A 182 -2.06 0.26 -0.53
N LEU A 183 -2.27 1.44 0.03
CA LEU A 183 -1.46 2.66 -0.14
C LEU A 183 -0.77 3.01 1.17
N GLY A 184 0.45 3.51 1.12
CA GLY A 184 1.14 4.02 2.30
C GLY A 184 2.50 4.64 1.96
N GLY A 185 3.31 4.87 2.98
CA GLY A 185 4.61 5.51 2.83
C GLY A 185 5.72 4.53 2.46
N ASP A 186 6.56 4.87 1.49
CA ASP A 186 7.73 4.07 1.07
C ASP A 186 8.92 4.14 2.06
N GLY A 187 8.78 4.87 3.17
CA GLY A 187 9.82 5.11 4.16
C GLY A 187 10.72 6.33 3.89
N SER A 188 10.73 6.85 2.65
CA SER A 188 11.46 8.05 2.22
C SER A 188 10.61 9.34 2.23
N GLY A 189 9.29 9.18 2.46
CA GLY A 189 8.32 10.27 2.49
C GLY A 189 7.41 10.31 1.26
N ASN A 190 7.61 9.42 0.29
CA ASN A 190 6.75 9.27 -0.88
C ASN A 190 5.70 8.17 -0.66
N ALA A 191 4.83 8.02 -1.67
CA ALA A 191 3.84 6.95 -1.74
C ALA A 191 4.40 5.69 -2.36
N ALA A 192 3.94 4.57 -1.84
CA ALA A 192 3.96 3.30 -2.53
C ALA A 192 2.61 2.60 -2.38
N CYS A 193 2.28 1.79 -3.39
CA CYS A 193 1.15 0.87 -3.35
C CYS A 193 1.68 -0.55 -3.24
N TRP A 194 1.00 -1.39 -2.48
CA TRP A 194 1.32 -2.81 -2.33
C TRP A 194 0.08 -3.66 -2.49
N ILE A 195 0.34 -4.96 -2.70
CA ILE A 195 -0.68 -6.00 -2.60
C ILE A 195 -0.33 -6.89 -1.43
N LEU A 196 -1.31 -7.22 -0.61
CA LEU A 196 -1.17 -8.06 0.57
C LEU A 196 -2.24 -9.16 0.59
N ASP A 197 -2.16 -10.00 1.62
CA ASP A 197 -3.12 -11.05 1.98
C ASP A 197 -3.40 -12.08 0.87
N TYR A 198 -2.38 -12.87 0.55
CA TYR A 198 -2.43 -13.91 -0.49
C TYR A 198 -2.97 -15.27 0.00
N ASN A 199 -3.33 -15.36 1.29
CA ASN A 199 -3.57 -16.63 1.99
C ASN A 199 -4.81 -17.41 1.51
N GLN A 200 -5.80 -16.75 0.89
CA GLN A 200 -7.02 -17.37 0.37
C GLN A 200 -7.03 -17.55 -1.15
N MET A 201 -5.94 -17.20 -1.84
CA MET A 201 -5.85 -17.40 -3.28
C MET A 201 -5.93 -18.89 -3.63
N ARG A 202 -6.63 -19.19 -4.72
CA ARG A 202 -6.79 -20.56 -5.21
C ARG A 202 -6.19 -20.68 -6.61
N PRO A 203 -5.58 -21.83 -6.97
CA PRO A 203 -5.14 -22.07 -8.33
C PRO A 203 -6.29 -21.93 -9.34
N TRP A 204 -5.95 -21.51 -10.56
CA TRP A 204 -6.87 -21.41 -11.69
C TRP A 204 -6.18 -21.90 -12.96
N ASP A 205 -6.89 -22.71 -13.74
CA ASP A 205 -6.34 -23.50 -14.85
C ASP A 205 -6.43 -22.80 -16.20
N LYS A 206 -6.86 -21.53 -16.24
CA LYS A 206 -7.04 -20.75 -17.49
C LYS A 206 -8.02 -21.40 -18.46
N THR A 207 -9.11 -21.96 -17.93
CA THR A 207 -10.17 -22.56 -18.74
C THR A 207 -11.46 -21.74 -18.66
N ALA A 208 -12.25 -21.75 -19.74
CA ALA A 208 -13.51 -21.01 -19.78
C ALA A 208 -14.50 -21.45 -18.69
N ASN A 209 -14.48 -22.73 -18.30
CA ASN A 209 -15.38 -23.28 -17.29
C ASN A 209 -15.15 -22.70 -15.88
N GLU A 210 -13.94 -22.22 -15.59
CA GLU A 210 -13.59 -21.66 -14.28
C GLU A 210 -13.80 -20.14 -14.18
N ILE A 211 -14.22 -19.47 -15.26
CA ILE A 211 -14.45 -18.01 -15.26
C ILE A 211 -15.44 -17.60 -14.17
N SER A 212 -16.49 -18.40 -13.96
CA SER A 212 -17.47 -18.16 -12.89
C SER A 212 -16.82 -18.08 -11.50
N SER A 213 -15.77 -18.88 -11.27
CA SER A 213 -15.00 -18.86 -10.02
C SER A 213 -14.12 -17.61 -9.92
N LEU A 214 -13.53 -17.14 -11.03
CA LEU A 214 -12.81 -15.85 -11.05
C LEU A 214 -13.75 -14.68 -10.74
N CYS A 215 -14.94 -14.64 -11.34
CA CYS A 215 -15.93 -13.61 -11.04
C CYS A 215 -16.36 -13.68 -9.57
N ALA A 216 -16.54 -14.89 -9.02
CA ALA A 216 -16.85 -15.07 -7.61
C ALA A 216 -15.73 -14.54 -6.71
N SER A 217 -14.46 -14.74 -7.05
CA SER A 217 -13.31 -14.15 -6.31
C SER A 217 -13.27 -12.62 -6.44
N PHE A 218 -13.47 -12.08 -7.64
CA PHE A 218 -13.55 -10.64 -7.87
C PHE A 218 -14.60 -9.96 -6.98
N PHE A 219 -15.79 -10.55 -6.87
CA PHE A 219 -16.87 -10.02 -6.03
C PHE A 219 -16.77 -10.40 -4.55
N HIS A 220 -15.99 -11.41 -4.20
CA HIS A 220 -15.71 -11.79 -2.81
C HIS A 220 -14.76 -10.80 -2.16
N ASN A 221 -13.78 -10.31 -2.93
CA ASN A 221 -12.86 -9.31 -2.46
C ASN A 221 -13.63 -8.09 -1.95
N ASP A 222 -13.03 -7.42 -0.97
CA ASP A 222 -13.41 -6.06 -0.58
C ASP A 222 -13.54 -5.18 -1.85
N PRO A 223 -14.28 -4.06 -1.81
CA PRO A 223 -14.63 -3.29 -3.00
C PRO A 223 -13.45 -2.45 -3.54
N TYR A 224 -12.33 -3.11 -3.85
CA TYR A 224 -11.10 -2.54 -4.37
C TYR A 224 -11.28 -2.08 -5.81
N TYR A 225 -11.81 -2.96 -6.65
CA TYR A 225 -11.98 -2.74 -8.09
C TYR A 225 -13.17 -1.83 -8.38
N PRO A 226 -13.13 -1.01 -9.44
CA PRO A 226 -14.30 -0.30 -9.95
C PRO A 226 -15.47 -1.26 -10.17
N ARG A 227 -16.70 -0.76 -10.05
CA ARG A 227 -17.87 -1.56 -10.36
C ARG A 227 -17.86 -1.95 -11.85
N PRO A 228 -18.27 -3.18 -12.23
CA PRO A 228 -18.34 -3.58 -13.63
C PRO A 228 -19.46 -2.89 -14.43
N ASP A 229 -19.44 -1.56 -14.45
CA ASP A 229 -20.34 -0.71 -15.19
C ASP A 229 -19.64 -0.23 -16.47
N PRO A 230 -20.07 -0.68 -17.66
CA PRO A 230 -19.48 -0.28 -18.94
C PRO A 230 -19.55 1.23 -19.23
N THR A 231 -20.29 2.00 -18.44
CA THR A 231 -20.36 3.47 -18.55
C THR A 231 -19.36 4.19 -17.63
N ASP A 232 -18.76 3.49 -16.66
CA ASP A 232 -17.74 4.02 -15.77
C ASP A 232 -16.36 4.04 -16.45
N SER A 233 -15.80 5.23 -16.62
CA SER A 233 -14.49 5.42 -17.24
C SER A 233 -13.34 4.75 -16.47
N LEU A 234 -13.44 4.64 -15.15
CA LEU A 234 -12.44 3.93 -14.35
C LEU A 234 -12.55 2.42 -14.57
N TYR A 235 -13.76 1.86 -14.62
CA TYR A 235 -13.93 0.45 -14.97
C TYR A 235 -13.40 0.15 -16.37
N LEU A 236 -13.67 1.00 -17.37
CA LEU A 236 -13.13 0.83 -18.71
C LEU A 236 -11.59 0.90 -18.73
N ALA A 237 -10.98 1.78 -17.93
CA ALA A 237 -9.53 1.84 -17.78
C ALA A 237 -8.96 0.57 -17.12
N PHE A 238 -9.63 0.06 -16.08
CA PHE A 238 -9.29 -1.21 -15.43
C PHE A 238 -9.33 -2.37 -16.43
N LYS A 239 -10.47 -2.53 -17.13
CA LYS A 239 -10.73 -3.58 -18.12
C LYS A 239 -9.68 -3.56 -19.23
N ARG A 240 -9.44 -2.40 -19.83
CA ARG A 240 -8.44 -2.23 -20.90
C ARG A 240 -7.05 -2.62 -20.42
N SER A 241 -6.63 -2.11 -19.26
CA SER A 241 -5.27 -2.37 -18.76
C SER A 241 -5.05 -3.82 -18.36
N TYR A 242 -6.08 -4.49 -17.84
CA TYR A 242 -6.08 -5.95 -17.67
C TYR A 242 -5.87 -6.65 -19.01
N GLN A 243 -6.69 -6.36 -20.02
CA GLN A 243 -6.65 -7.05 -21.32
C GLN A 243 -5.33 -6.85 -22.07
N GLU A 244 -4.75 -5.64 -21.99
CA GLU A 244 -3.45 -5.32 -22.58
C GLU A 244 -2.29 -6.08 -21.92
N GLN A 245 -2.42 -6.41 -20.63
CA GLN A 245 -1.41 -7.13 -19.85
C GLN A 245 -1.40 -8.64 -20.13
N VAL A 246 -2.48 -9.18 -20.69
CA VAL A 246 -2.64 -10.60 -21.00
C VAL A 246 -1.99 -10.94 -22.34
N GLN A 247 -1.30 -12.09 -22.39
CA GLN A 247 -0.74 -12.64 -23.63
C GLN A 247 -1.82 -12.83 -24.70
N GLU A 248 -1.48 -12.64 -25.97
CA GLU A 248 -2.45 -12.63 -27.08
C GLU A 248 -3.34 -13.88 -27.15
N ASN A 249 -2.76 -15.06 -26.92
CA ASN A 249 -3.48 -16.34 -26.88
C ASN A 249 -4.51 -16.45 -25.75
N ASN A 250 -4.38 -15.64 -24.69
CA ASN A 250 -5.27 -15.63 -23.53
C ASN A 250 -6.30 -14.50 -23.57
N ARG A 251 -6.25 -13.60 -24.57
CA ARG A 251 -7.21 -12.48 -24.71
C ARG A 251 -8.68 -12.92 -24.80
N PRO A 252 -9.04 -13.99 -25.55
CA PRO A 252 -10.44 -14.44 -25.57
C PRO A 252 -10.97 -14.85 -24.20
N LEU A 253 -10.10 -15.35 -23.32
CA LEU A 253 -10.47 -15.72 -21.95
C LEU A 253 -10.64 -14.49 -21.06
N ALA A 254 -9.79 -13.47 -21.24
CA ALA A 254 -9.93 -12.18 -20.57
C ALA A 254 -11.22 -11.46 -20.97
N GLU A 255 -11.61 -11.51 -22.25
CA GLU A 255 -12.89 -10.96 -22.73
C GLU A 255 -14.08 -11.66 -22.07
N GLN A 256 -14.11 -13.00 -22.11
CA GLN A 256 -15.18 -13.78 -21.46
C GLN A 256 -15.28 -13.50 -19.95
N PHE A 257 -14.16 -13.27 -19.27
CA PHE A 257 -14.15 -12.88 -17.86
C PHE A 257 -14.87 -11.55 -17.62
N PHE A 258 -14.58 -10.52 -18.41
CA PHE A 258 -15.25 -9.22 -18.24
C PHE A 258 -16.71 -9.23 -18.69
N ASP A 259 -17.04 -9.97 -19.75
CA ASP A 259 -18.43 -10.15 -20.17
C ASP A 259 -19.24 -10.82 -19.04
N ALA A 260 -18.68 -11.84 -18.40
CA ALA A 260 -19.29 -12.48 -17.23
C ALA A 260 -19.41 -11.52 -16.03
N LEU A 261 -18.40 -10.70 -15.75
CA LEU A 261 -18.47 -9.68 -14.68
C LEU A 261 -19.60 -8.67 -14.90
N GLU A 262 -19.75 -8.16 -16.13
CA GLU A 262 -20.77 -7.17 -16.49
C GLU A 262 -22.18 -7.76 -16.38
N VAL A 263 -22.38 -9.00 -16.85
CA VAL A 263 -23.65 -9.72 -16.70
C VAL A 263 -23.99 -9.97 -15.24
N MET A 264 -23.01 -10.41 -14.43
CA MET A 264 -23.21 -10.63 -13.00
C MET A 264 -23.45 -9.33 -12.23
N TRP A 265 -22.89 -8.21 -12.66
CA TRP A 265 -23.13 -6.90 -12.04
C TRP A 265 -24.51 -6.37 -12.38
N ALA A 266 -24.94 -6.47 -13.64
CA ALA A 266 -26.26 -6.01 -14.08
C ALA A 266 -27.43 -6.76 -13.43
N THR A 267 -27.18 -7.93 -12.85
CA THR A 267 -28.18 -8.78 -12.19
C THR A 267 -28.18 -8.70 -10.66
N ARG A 268 -27.32 -7.85 -10.07
CA ARG A 268 -27.22 -7.60 -8.63
C ARG A 268 -28.00 -6.37 -8.19
#